data_AF-A0A2M7QW32-F1
#
_entry.id   AF-A0A2M7QW32-F1
#
_cell.length_a   1.000
_cell.length_b   1.000
_cell.length_c   1.000
_cell.angle_alpha   90.00
_cell.angle_beta   90.00
_cell.angle_gamma   90.00
#
_symmetry.space_group_name_H-M   'P 1'
#
loop_
_entity.id
_entity.type
_entity.pdbx_description
1 polymer ?
#
loop_
_entity_poly.entity_id
_entity_poly.type
_entity_poly.pdbx_seq_one_letter_code
_entity_poly.pdbx_strand_id
1 'polypeptide(L)'
;MHVRENGEKMFWGKSVVKCLVLLVVVLGASVFTYAGDVDLERIVVTPYRSVVSAQENPSSTTVINVNEQESAGKFSFIDLIKGTQGVDYTVTGGLEGISSVYVRGADSYHTQLMLDGIRVYDPINTQGY
;
A
#
# COMPACT_ATOMS: atom_id res chain seq x y z
N MET A 1 17.63 -74.75 35.22
CA MET A 1 17.45 -73.37 35.73
C MET A 1 18.84 -72.75 35.80
N HIS A 2 19.20 -71.59 35.25
CA HIS A 2 18.45 -70.53 34.58
C HIS A 2 19.55 -69.67 33.89
N VAL A 3 19.47 -69.50 32.57
CA VAL A 3 20.39 -68.66 31.79
C VAL A 3 20.22 -67.21 32.24
N ARG A 4 21.33 -66.51 32.52
CA ARG A 4 21.33 -65.06 32.77
C ARG A 4 21.80 -64.33 31.51
N GLU A 5 20.84 -63.87 30.70
CA GLU A 5 21.03 -62.72 29.80
C GLU A 5 20.46 -61.49 30.52
N ASN A 6 21.25 -60.42 30.66
CA ASN A 6 20.71 -59.14 31.12
C ASN A 6 21.47 -57.95 30.53
N GLY A 7 20.89 -57.31 29.50
CA GLY A 7 20.51 -55.90 29.68
C GLY A 7 21.31 -54.74 29.08
N GLU A 8 22.20 -54.90 28.10
CA GLU A 8 22.92 -53.75 27.47
C GLU A 8 22.27 -53.23 26.17
N LYS A 9 20.98 -52.86 26.19
CA LYS A 9 20.25 -52.52 24.94
C LYS A 9 19.49 -51.19 24.97
N MET A 10 19.78 -50.26 25.89
CA MET A 10 18.89 -49.10 26.10
C MET A 10 19.60 -47.76 26.40
N PHE A 11 20.69 -47.42 25.71
CA PHE A 11 21.31 -46.09 25.86
C PHE A 11 21.54 -45.32 24.55
N TRP A 12 21.64 -46.00 23.40
CA TRP A 12 22.02 -45.36 22.14
C TRP A 12 20.91 -44.48 21.53
N GLY A 13 19.64 -44.91 21.61
CA GLY A 13 18.50 -44.17 21.03
C GLY A 13 18.21 -42.82 21.71
N LYS A 14 18.49 -42.69 23.02
CA LYS A 14 18.23 -41.45 23.78
C LYS A 14 19.21 -40.32 23.42
N SER A 15 20.43 -40.66 23.03
CA SER A 15 21.45 -39.68 22.60
C SER A 15 21.20 -39.17 21.19
N VAL A 16 20.70 -40.02 20.28
CA VAL A 16 20.35 -39.63 18.90
C VAL A 16 19.15 -38.68 18.91
N VAL A 17 18.13 -38.94 19.73
CA VAL A 17 16.97 -38.05 19.88
C VAL A 17 17.38 -36.71 20.49
N LYS A 18 18.30 -36.69 21.46
CA LYS A 18 18.84 -35.43 22.02
C LYS A 18 19.59 -34.60 20.97
N CYS A 19 20.47 -35.21 20.18
CA CYS A 19 21.16 -34.51 19.09
C CYS A 19 20.20 -33.99 18.02
N LEU A 20 19.16 -34.76 17.67
CA LEU A 20 18.18 -34.37 16.66
C LEU A 20 17.31 -33.20 17.15
N VAL A 21 16.90 -33.19 18.41
CA VAL A 21 16.20 -32.05 19.03
C VAL A 21 17.10 -30.82 19.11
N LEU A 22 18.38 -30.99 19.47
CA LEU A 22 19.33 -29.88 19.57
C LEU A 22 19.65 -29.28 18.19
N LEU A 23 19.70 -30.10 17.15
CA LEU A 23 19.89 -29.68 15.77
C LEU A 23 18.68 -28.92 15.20
N VAL A 24 17.45 -29.34 15.54
CA VAL A 24 16.22 -28.61 15.18
C VAL A 24 16.15 -27.23 15.87
N VAL A 25 16.57 -27.14 17.14
CA VAL A 25 16.60 -25.87 17.88
C VAL A 25 17.63 -24.90 17.30
N VAL A 26 18.80 -25.39 16.89
CA VAL A 26 19.86 -24.57 16.28
C VAL A 26 19.47 -24.09 14.87
N LEU A 27 18.75 -24.91 14.10
CA LEU A 27 18.21 -24.49 12.80
C LEU A 27 17.05 -23.48 12.92
N GLY A 28 16.25 -23.56 13.98
CA GLY A 28 15.15 -22.62 14.23
C GLY A 28 15.59 -21.20 14.61
N ALA A 29 16.82 -21.02 15.11
CA ALA A 29 17.33 -19.70 15.51
C ALA A 29 17.82 -18.85 14.32
N SER A 30 18.13 -19.47 13.18
CA SER A 30 18.79 -18.80 12.04
C SER A 30 17.86 -18.03 11.11
N VAL A 31 16.54 -18.09 11.31
CA VAL A 31 15.53 -17.55 10.37
C VAL A 31 15.05 -16.12 10.68
N PHE A 32 15.56 -15.46 11.71
CA PHE A 32 15.16 -14.08 12.04
C PHE A 32 16.09 -13.05 11.41
N THR A 33 16.16 -13.00 10.08
CA THR A 33 16.65 -11.79 9.40
C THR A 33 15.43 -10.90 9.10
N TYR A 34 15.22 -9.89 9.94
CA TYR A 34 14.25 -8.84 9.66
C TYR A 34 14.94 -7.79 8.78
N ALA A 35 14.74 -7.91 7.47
CA ALA A 35 14.97 -6.79 6.56
C ALA A 35 13.84 -5.78 6.81
N GLY A 36 14.05 -4.87 7.76
CA GLY A 36 13.14 -3.75 7.98
C GLY A 36 13.26 -2.79 6.82
N ASP A 37 12.21 -2.73 5.99
CA ASP A 37 12.05 -1.68 5.00
C ASP A 37 12.02 -0.33 5.74
N VAL A 38 12.89 0.59 5.35
CA VAL A 38 12.97 1.91 6.00
C VAL A 38 11.76 2.71 5.55
N ASP A 39 10.78 2.88 6.45
CA ASP A 39 9.59 3.71 6.20
C ASP A 39 10.02 5.17 6.09
N LEU A 40 10.20 5.63 4.84
CA LEU A 40 10.55 7.01 4.53
C LEU A 40 9.33 7.90 4.78
N GLU A 41 9.54 8.98 5.54
CA GLU A 41 8.49 9.94 5.82
C GLU A 41 7.95 10.57 4.52
N ARG A 42 6.64 10.45 4.29
CA ARG A 42 5.98 10.93 3.08
C ARG A 42 5.73 12.43 3.18
N ILE A 43 6.45 13.18 2.38
CA ILE A 43 6.27 14.62 2.22
C ILE A 43 5.15 14.90 1.21
N VAL A 44 4.21 15.77 1.57
CA VAL A 44 3.14 16.23 0.69
C VAL A 44 3.17 17.76 0.60
N VAL A 45 3.16 18.28 -0.64
CA VAL A 45 3.24 19.73 -0.91
C VAL A 45 1.84 20.33 -1.18
N THR A 46 0.91 19.51 -1.63
CA THR A 46 -0.50 19.89 -1.86
C THR A 46 -1.32 19.51 -0.64
N PRO A 47 -2.02 20.44 0.05
CA PRO A 47 -2.64 21.65 -0.52
C PRO A 47 -1.94 22.99 -0.23
N TYR A 48 -0.98 23.05 0.70
CA TYR A 48 -0.48 24.32 1.24
C TYR A 48 0.62 24.98 0.42
N ARG A 49 1.11 24.35 -0.65
CA ARG A 49 2.29 24.78 -1.44
C ARG A 49 3.57 24.91 -0.59
N SER A 50 3.55 24.34 0.60
CA SER A 50 4.68 24.21 1.52
C SER A 50 4.91 22.73 1.79
N VAL A 51 6.15 22.38 2.08
CA VAL A 51 6.55 21.01 2.46
C VAL A 51 5.95 20.72 3.83
N VAL A 52 4.98 19.80 3.90
CA VAL A 52 4.37 19.34 5.16
C VAL A 52 4.41 17.81 5.18
N SER A 53 4.69 17.22 6.34
CA SER A 53 4.59 15.77 6.53
C SER A 53 3.13 15.33 6.36
N ALA A 54 2.89 14.17 5.73
CA ALA A 54 1.54 13.65 5.54
C ALA A 54 0.79 13.47 6.88
N GLN A 55 1.52 13.16 7.96
CA GLN A 55 0.99 12.96 9.31
C GLN A 55 0.63 14.27 10.02
N GLU A 56 1.30 15.37 9.67
CA GLU A 56 1.09 16.68 10.29
C GLU A 56 0.09 17.56 9.51
N ASN A 57 -0.44 17.06 8.40
CA ASN A 57 -1.38 17.78 7.56
C ASN A 57 -2.80 17.78 8.19
N PRO A 58 -3.35 18.96 8.56
CA PRO A 58 -4.70 19.05 9.15
C PRO A 58 -5.82 18.90 8.10
N SER A 59 -5.50 18.89 6.80
CA SER A 59 -6.45 18.71 5.71
C SER A 59 -6.57 17.24 5.28
N SER A 60 -7.80 16.81 5.00
CA SER A 60 -8.07 15.51 4.38
C SER A 60 -7.45 15.43 2.99
N THR A 61 -6.40 14.63 2.86
CA THR A 61 -5.58 14.51 1.64
C THR A 61 -5.39 13.03 1.30
N THR A 62 -5.72 12.66 0.06
CA THR A 62 -5.50 11.31 -0.46
C THR A 62 -4.39 11.37 -1.50
N VAL A 63 -3.34 10.58 -1.31
CA VAL A 63 -2.22 10.48 -2.25
C VAL A 63 -2.34 9.17 -3.02
N ILE A 64 -2.36 9.25 -4.34
CA ILE A 64 -2.44 8.09 -5.24
C ILE A 64 -1.09 7.96 -5.94
N ASN A 65 -0.43 6.81 -5.77
CA ASN A 65 0.85 6.53 -6.41
C ASN A 65 0.62 5.91 -7.79
N VAL A 66 1.12 6.56 -8.84
CA VAL A 66 0.94 6.12 -10.23
C VAL A 66 1.57 4.73 -10.48
N ASN A 67 2.78 4.48 -9.96
CA ASN A 67 3.50 3.22 -10.21
C ASN A 67 2.74 1.98 -9.67
N GLU A 68 2.12 2.14 -8.50
CA GLU A 68 1.30 1.08 -7.88
C GLU A 68 0.01 0.84 -8.68
N GLN A 69 -0.61 1.92 -9.18
CA GLN A 69 -1.87 1.82 -9.92
C GLN A 69 -1.68 1.32 -11.37
N GLU A 70 -0.57 1.66 -12.02
CA GLU A 70 -0.21 1.11 -13.33
C GLU A 70 -0.03 -0.41 -13.26
N SER A 71 0.63 -0.90 -12.20
CA SER A 71 0.76 -2.34 -11.95
C SER A 71 -0.59 -3.04 -11.74
N ALA A 72 -1.59 -2.29 -11.25
CA ALA A 72 -2.97 -2.75 -11.09
C ALA A 72 -3.82 -2.61 -12.37
N GLY A 73 -3.24 -2.17 -13.49
CA GLY A 73 -3.92 -2.04 -14.77
C GLY A 73 -4.83 -0.81 -14.89
N LYS A 74 -4.59 0.24 -14.09
CA LYS A 74 -5.35 1.49 -14.16
C LYS A 74 -4.57 2.51 -14.99
N PHE A 75 -5.16 2.96 -16.09
CA PHE A 75 -4.49 3.86 -17.05
C PHE A 75 -5.22 5.19 -17.26
N SER A 76 -6.48 5.30 -16.85
CA SER A 76 -7.25 6.55 -16.92
C SER A 76 -7.29 7.26 -15.57
N PHE A 77 -7.31 8.60 -15.58
CA PHE A 77 -7.52 9.41 -14.38
C PHE A 77 -8.79 9.00 -13.62
N ILE A 78 -9.85 8.65 -14.33
CA ILE A 78 -11.11 8.19 -13.75
C ILE A 78 -10.92 6.87 -12.99
N ASP A 79 -10.12 5.96 -13.52
CA ASP A 79 -9.82 4.70 -12.84
C ASP A 79 -8.98 4.90 -11.58
N LEU A 80 -8.10 5.91 -11.58
CA LEU A 80 -7.29 6.27 -10.43
C LEU A 80 -8.14 6.81 -9.28
N ILE A 81 -9.05 7.74 -9.57
CA ILE A 81 -9.89 8.35 -8.52
C ILE A 81 -11.06 7.47 -8.09
N LYS A 82 -11.40 6.43 -8.88
CA LYS A 82 -12.47 5.50 -8.57
C LYS A 82 -12.26 4.82 -7.21
N GLY A 83 -13.22 5.00 -6.32
CA GLY A 83 -13.16 4.48 -4.94
C GLY A 83 -12.53 5.43 -3.93
N THR A 84 -12.13 6.64 -4.34
CA THR A 84 -11.68 7.68 -3.40
C THR A 84 -12.88 8.25 -2.65
N GLN A 85 -12.78 8.34 -1.32
CA GLN A 85 -13.86 8.85 -0.48
C GLN A 85 -14.13 10.34 -0.75
N GLY A 86 -15.41 10.69 -0.96
CA GLY A 86 -15.83 12.07 -1.15
C GLY A 86 -15.48 12.65 -2.53
N VAL A 87 -15.11 11.80 -3.49
CA VAL A 87 -14.93 12.15 -4.90
C VAL A 87 -15.90 11.34 -5.73
N ASP A 88 -16.79 12.04 -6.44
CA ASP A 88 -17.72 11.45 -7.40
C ASP A 88 -17.31 11.87 -8.81
N TYR A 89 -17.67 11.08 -9.81
CA TYR A 89 -17.37 11.38 -11.21
C TYR A 89 -18.50 10.94 -12.13
N THR A 90 -18.64 11.65 -13.23
CA THR A 90 -19.56 11.32 -14.33
C THR A 90 -18.78 11.34 -15.63
N VAL A 91 -18.99 10.35 -16.50
CA VAL A 91 -18.39 10.30 -17.85
C VAL A 91 -19.50 10.28 -18.88
N THR A 92 -19.47 11.22 -19.81
CA THR A 92 -20.44 11.35 -20.89
C THR A 92 -19.76 11.12 -22.24
N GLY A 93 -20.08 10.02 -22.94
CA GLY A 93 -19.59 9.79 -24.31
C GLY A 93 -18.55 8.67 -24.50
N GLY A 94 -18.58 7.60 -23.69
CA GLY A 94 -17.68 6.46 -23.87
C GLY A 94 -16.23 6.76 -23.45
N LEU A 95 -15.26 6.07 -24.04
CA LEU A 95 -13.85 6.08 -23.60
C LEU A 95 -13.16 7.45 -23.76
N GLU A 96 -13.65 8.27 -24.69
CA GLU A 96 -13.19 9.64 -25.00
C GLU A 96 -14.20 10.71 -24.53
N GLY A 97 -15.13 10.30 -23.67
CA GLY A 97 -16.19 11.15 -23.19
C GLY A 97 -15.69 12.28 -22.28
N ILE A 98 -16.48 13.35 -22.20
CA ILE A 98 -16.23 14.43 -21.24
C ILE A 98 -16.42 13.85 -19.84
N SER A 99 -15.42 14.04 -18.98
CA SER A 99 -15.47 13.61 -17.59
C SER A 99 -15.60 14.81 -16.66
N SER A 100 -16.54 14.71 -15.72
CA SER A 100 -16.80 15.73 -14.70
C SER A 100 -16.54 15.11 -13.34
N VAL A 101 -15.80 15.83 -12.49
CA VAL A 101 -15.43 15.39 -11.14
C VAL A 101 -16.08 16.31 -10.13
N TYR A 102 -16.61 15.72 -9.06
CA TYR A 102 -17.32 16.39 -7.99
C TYR A 102 -16.65 16.03 -6.66
N VAL A 103 -16.34 17.03 -5.84
CA VAL A 103 -15.71 16.81 -4.54
C VAL A 103 -16.68 17.22 -3.45
N ARG A 104 -16.99 16.30 -2.53
CA ARG A 104 -17.90 16.52 -1.39
C ARG A 104 -19.27 17.11 -1.79
N GLY A 105 -19.82 16.65 -2.92
CA GLY A 105 -21.11 17.10 -3.45
C GLY A 105 -21.11 18.51 -4.04
N ALA A 106 -19.96 19.18 -4.14
CA ALA A 106 -19.83 20.42 -4.88
C ALA A 106 -19.89 20.16 -6.39
N ASP A 107 -20.40 21.13 -7.15
CA ASP A 107 -20.40 21.04 -8.61
C ASP A 107 -18.96 20.97 -9.16
N SER A 108 -18.82 20.36 -10.32
CA SER A 108 -17.59 20.32 -11.11
C SER A 108 -16.99 21.69 -11.38
N TYR A 109 -17.81 22.75 -11.54
CA TYR A 109 -17.33 24.15 -11.67
C TYR A 109 -16.75 24.73 -10.37
N HIS A 110 -16.87 24.04 -9.24
CA HIS A 110 -16.28 24.46 -7.97
C HIS A 110 -15.18 23.49 -7.51
N THR A 111 -14.71 22.63 -8.42
CA THR A 111 -13.66 21.66 -8.16
C THR A 111 -12.37 22.10 -8.86
N GLN A 112 -11.37 22.50 -8.07
CA GLN A 112 -10.07 22.94 -8.61
C GLN A 112 -9.22 21.75 -9.04
N LEU A 113 -8.89 21.68 -10.33
CA LEU A 113 -7.89 20.76 -10.86
C LEU A 113 -6.55 21.48 -11.08
N MET A 114 -5.46 20.82 -10.70
CA MET A 114 -4.11 21.37 -10.86
C MET A 114 -3.20 20.31 -11.46
N LEU A 115 -2.42 20.72 -12.47
CA LEU A 115 -1.38 19.90 -13.06
C LEU A 115 -0.04 20.59 -12.79
N ASP A 116 0.87 19.89 -12.11
CA ASP A 116 2.17 20.42 -11.67
C ASP A 116 2.08 21.77 -10.92
N GLY A 117 1.00 21.96 -10.16
CA GLY A 117 0.74 23.19 -9.40
C GLY A 117 0.16 24.35 -10.23
N ILE A 118 -0.08 24.15 -11.52
CA ILE A 118 -0.76 25.08 -12.41
C ILE A 118 -2.24 24.72 -12.48
N ARG A 119 -3.12 25.72 -12.36
CA ARG A 119 -4.56 25.52 -12.46
C ARG A 119 -4.93 25.17 -13.90
N VAL A 120 -5.66 24.07 -14.07
CA VAL A 120 -6.23 23.68 -15.37
C VAL A 120 -7.63 24.25 -15.45
N TYR A 121 -7.93 24.92 -16.55
CA TYR A 121 -9.26 25.45 -16.85
C TYR A 121 -9.83 24.71 -18.04
N ASP A 122 -11.13 24.45 -17.98
CA ASP A 122 -11.85 23.86 -19.09
C ASP A 122 -12.26 24.96 -20.10
N PRO A 123 -11.71 24.97 -21.34
CA PRO A 123 -12.02 26.00 -22.32
C PRO A 123 -13.42 25.88 -22.93
N ILE A 124 -14.08 24.71 -22.83
CA ILE A 124 -15.48 24.54 -23.31
C ILE A 124 -16.50 25.02 -22.27
N ASN A 125 -16.02 25.41 -21.09
CA ASN A 125 -16.83 25.78 -19.96
C ASN A 125 -16.76 27.29 -19.72
N THR A 126 -17.91 27.96 -19.80
CA THR A 126 -18.00 29.42 -19.71
C THR A 126 -18.15 29.93 -18.27
N GLN A 127 -18.36 29.05 -17.28
CA GLN A 127 -18.47 29.45 -15.88
C GLN A 127 -17.08 29.40 -15.24
N GLY A 128 -16.39 30.55 -15.26
CA GLY A 128 -14.96 30.66 -14.96
C GLY A 128 -14.56 30.59 -13.49
N TYR A 129 -14.87 29.50 -12.78
CA TYR A 129 -14.37 29.22 -11.43
C TYR A 129 -13.82 27.80 -11.31
#